data_AF-A0A972SE27-F1
#
_entry.id   AF-A0A972SE27-F1
#
_cell.length_a   1.000
_cell.length_b   1.000
_cell.length_c   1.000
_cell.angle_alpha   90.00
_cell.angle_beta   90.00
_cell.angle_gamma   90.00
#
_symmetry.space_group_name_H-M   'P 1'
#
loop_
_entity.id
_entity.type
_entity.pdbx_description
1 polymer ?
#
loop_
_entity_poly.entity_id
_entity_poly.type
_entity_poly.pdbx_seq_one_letter_code
_entity_poly.pdbx_strand_id
1 'polypeptide(L)'
;FAPRYISFVLPFLALLFGAAWAGWWQWHRLLGGSVTLAVIALLALGIRADQFNPQYFREDTSGLARWLVQHADPDDVILIDVPYPLGFYYPRYSKDPDRPPQGPDHLAPAYYLFVDIHHVDERLNRLAAGKKRVFWVQWFKSDTDPRGVVDFLLRKHGVHAGQTAFRGYRVDWYRVPPDVHYRVAEGLHDRRVMFDGRVATVAVAAGQAPSLPPQVLRASDEGLLPRPVWAVVDWQKVGDVDRPYKVSARLRDPQDQVVAQDDRRLVSDRHLAVPYWEQGETARNVYLLPLPLGTPPGVYTLTLRVYDPERMDALPAQDEAGHPLGPDAAVARVRVRKADLFPPVDPTALTDAPLGLVEYRVDASSAAPGTVVPLSLLWVKQFRADGDPLRVQVMLLDEAGRAHSFATMPPVPWYPTDRWDVGEVVRSRILWRVAPDTPNGTYTVHLRLADRNGQILGETDLGRLEIQGRPHRFEVPRLRHPLDPPPRFDDLAILRGYDMTGEMRPAAHLAITLTWQAVAPAPVDYKVSVQVLDADNHVLAQEDHIPLRGAAPMPSWLPGEVVQDRFDLTLPEKLPPGPKRVIVLMYEPDTLRRVPVLLGDGAVQDHVVLLTTP
;
A
#
# COMPACT_ATOMS: atom_id res chain seq x y z
N PHE A 1 -20.57 -26.57 -26.76
CA PHE A 1 -19.81 -27.29 -27.82
C PHE A 1 -18.62 -27.94 -27.16
N ALA A 2 -18.53 -29.28 -27.13
CA ALA A 2 -17.40 -30.00 -26.54
C ALA A 2 -16.55 -30.59 -27.68
N PRO A 3 -15.44 -29.93 -28.07
CA PRO A 3 -14.65 -30.29 -29.26
C PRO A 3 -14.19 -31.76 -29.28
N ARG A 4 -14.00 -32.35 -28.08
CA ARG A 4 -13.63 -33.75 -27.87
C ARG A 4 -14.58 -34.78 -28.49
N TYR A 5 -15.86 -34.44 -28.69
CA TYR A 5 -16.80 -35.36 -29.34
C TYR A 5 -16.78 -35.25 -30.86
N ILE A 6 -16.32 -34.11 -31.40
CA ILE A 6 -16.16 -33.93 -32.85
C ILE A 6 -14.92 -34.66 -33.37
N SER A 7 -13.85 -34.77 -32.59
CA SER A 7 -12.62 -35.47 -33.02
C SER A 7 -12.85 -36.93 -33.42
N PHE A 8 -13.88 -37.60 -32.89
CA PHE A 8 -14.24 -38.97 -33.29
C PHE A 8 -15.08 -39.02 -34.58
N VAL A 9 -15.86 -37.98 -34.88
CA VAL A 9 -16.78 -37.94 -36.02
C VAL A 9 -16.12 -37.28 -37.25
N LEU A 10 -15.16 -36.37 -37.02
CA LEU A 10 -14.50 -35.57 -38.05
C LEU A 10 -13.84 -36.40 -39.15
N PRO A 11 -13.11 -37.51 -38.87
CA PRO A 11 -12.51 -38.32 -39.92
C PRO A 11 -13.54 -38.94 -40.86
N PHE A 12 -14.67 -39.41 -40.33
CA PHE A 12 -15.76 -39.99 -41.12
C PHE A 12 -16.46 -38.94 -41.97
N LEU A 13 -16.71 -37.74 -41.41
CA LEU A 13 -17.26 -36.63 -42.17
C LEU A 13 -16.31 -36.19 -43.29
N ALA A 14 -15.00 -36.12 -43.02
CA ALA A 14 -14.01 -35.77 -44.03
C ALA A 14 -13.96 -36.81 -45.16
N LEU A 15 -14.03 -38.11 -44.84
CA LEU A 15 -14.10 -39.19 -45.83
C LEU A 15 -15.39 -39.11 -46.66
N LEU A 16 -16.54 -38.91 -46.02
CA LEU A 16 -17.83 -38.74 -46.71
C LEU A 16 -17.78 -37.54 -47.67
N PHE A 17 -17.25 -36.42 -47.20
CA PHE A 17 -17.10 -35.20 -47.99
C PHE A 17 -16.15 -35.42 -49.16
N GLY A 18 -15.02 -36.11 -48.94
CA GLY A 18 -14.06 -36.47 -49.98
C GLY A 18 -14.65 -37.42 -51.03
N ALA A 19 -15.43 -38.41 -50.62
CA ALA A 19 -16.11 -39.33 -51.53
C ALA A 19 -17.16 -38.60 -52.39
N ALA A 20 -17.98 -37.74 -51.77
CA ALA A 20 -18.95 -36.92 -52.48
C ALA A 20 -18.28 -35.97 -53.48
N TRP A 21 -17.18 -35.34 -53.07
CA TRP A 21 -16.38 -34.46 -53.90
C TRP A 21 -15.80 -35.20 -55.11
N ALA A 22 -15.20 -36.38 -54.90
CA ALA A 22 -14.69 -37.21 -55.99
C ALA A 22 -15.81 -37.61 -56.97
N GLY A 23 -16.99 -37.96 -56.44
CA GLY A 23 -18.17 -38.27 -57.24
C GLY A 23 -18.60 -37.10 -58.15
N TRP A 24 -18.59 -35.85 -57.64
CA TRP A 24 -18.93 -34.68 -58.45
C TRP A 24 -17.94 -34.41 -59.59
N TRP A 25 -16.65 -34.68 -59.39
CA TRP A 25 -15.65 -34.58 -60.46
C TRP A 25 -15.80 -35.65 -61.53
N GLN A 26 -16.23 -36.85 -61.15
CA GLN A 26 -16.53 -37.93 -62.10
C GLN A 26 -17.82 -37.66 -62.88
N TRP A 27 -18.83 -37.06 -62.24
CA TRP A 27 -20.12 -36.80 -62.86
C TRP A 27 -20.12 -35.57 -63.79
N HIS A 28 -19.59 -34.43 -63.34
CA HIS A 28 -19.57 -33.20 -64.13
C HIS A 28 -18.41 -32.27 -63.76
N ARG A 29 -17.43 -32.14 -64.67
CA ARG A 29 -16.18 -31.40 -64.42
C ARG A 29 -16.39 -29.94 -63.99
N LEU A 30 -17.35 -29.22 -64.57
CA LEU A 30 -17.64 -27.83 -64.18
C LEU A 30 -18.25 -27.75 -62.76
N LEU A 31 -19.04 -28.76 -62.38
CA LEU A 31 -19.62 -28.84 -61.04
C LEU A 31 -18.53 -29.14 -60.00
N GLY A 32 -17.69 -30.15 -60.26
CA GLY A 32 -16.54 -30.47 -59.42
C GLY A 32 -15.58 -29.29 -59.27
N GLY A 33 -15.29 -28.57 -60.36
CA GLY A 33 -14.49 -27.35 -60.34
C GLY A 33 -15.12 -26.22 -59.52
N SER A 34 -16.42 -25.97 -59.68
CA SER A 34 -17.14 -24.92 -58.94
C SER A 34 -17.20 -25.21 -57.44
N VAL A 35 -17.48 -26.46 -57.05
CA VAL A 35 -17.47 -26.87 -55.64
C VAL A 35 -16.07 -26.76 -55.04
N THR A 36 -15.04 -27.15 -55.79
CA THR A 36 -13.64 -26.97 -55.38
C THR A 36 -13.32 -25.51 -55.07
N LEU A 37 -13.66 -24.60 -55.98
CA LEU A 37 -13.44 -23.17 -55.79
C LEU A 37 -14.23 -22.63 -54.61
N ALA A 38 -15.49 -23.05 -54.44
CA ALA A 38 -16.31 -22.63 -53.30
C ALA A 38 -15.71 -23.06 -51.96
N VAL A 39 -15.21 -24.30 -51.85
CA VAL A 39 -14.57 -24.77 -50.62
C VAL A 39 -13.23 -24.07 -50.38
N ILE A 40 -12.41 -23.86 -51.41
CA ILE A 40 -11.17 -23.07 -51.28
C ILE A 40 -11.49 -21.66 -50.80
N ALA A 41 -12.51 -21.01 -51.35
CA ALA A 41 -12.94 -19.68 -50.93
C ALA A 41 -13.42 -19.66 -49.48
N LEU A 42 -14.22 -20.64 -49.06
CA LEU A 42 -14.69 -20.77 -47.67
C LEU A 42 -13.53 -21.03 -46.70
N LEU A 43 -12.57 -21.90 -47.06
CA LEU A 43 -11.38 -22.15 -46.27
C LEU A 43 -10.50 -20.90 -46.19
N ALA A 44 -10.31 -20.18 -47.29
CA ALA A 44 -9.55 -18.93 -47.31
C ALA A 44 -10.21 -17.85 -46.44
N LEU A 45 -11.55 -17.73 -46.50
CA LEU A 45 -12.32 -16.85 -45.62
C LEU A 45 -12.18 -17.26 -44.15
N GLY A 46 -12.24 -18.56 -43.86
CA GLY A 46 -12.07 -19.13 -42.53
C GLY A 46 -10.68 -18.87 -41.96
N ILE A 47 -9.62 -19.16 -42.73
CA ILE A 47 -8.22 -18.87 -42.36
C ILE A 47 -8.03 -17.37 -42.18
N ARG A 48 -8.56 -16.55 -43.09
CA ARG A 48 -8.48 -15.08 -42.96
C ARG A 48 -9.16 -14.60 -41.68
N ALA A 49 -10.31 -15.16 -41.34
CA ALA A 49 -11.01 -14.85 -40.09
C ALA A 49 -10.19 -15.29 -38.86
N ASP A 50 -9.70 -16.52 -38.82
CA ASP A 50 -8.88 -17.04 -37.72
C ASP A 50 -7.58 -16.24 -37.51
N GLN A 51 -6.94 -15.79 -38.60
CA GLN A 51 -5.65 -15.10 -38.57
C GLN A 51 -5.76 -13.58 -38.40
N PHE A 52 -6.80 -12.94 -38.97
CA PHE A 52 -6.89 -11.47 -39.05
C PHE A 52 -8.13 -10.85 -38.39
N ASN A 53 -9.12 -11.64 -37.97
CA ASN A 53 -10.26 -11.10 -37.23
C ASN A 53 -10.04 -11.26 -35.71
N PRO A 54 -9.93 -10.14 -34.95
CA PRO A 54 -9.73 -10.16 -33.50
C PRO A 54 -10.74 -11.01 -32.73
N GLN A 55 -11.97 -11.16 -33.24
CA GLN A 55 -13.02 -11.96 -32.61
C GLN A 55 -12.70 -13.47 -32.58
N TYR A 56 -11.88 -13.96 -33.52
CA TYR A 56 -11.55 -15.38 -33.67
C TYR A 56 -10.08 -15.70 -33.35
N PHE A 57 -9.33 -14.72 -32.88
CA PHE A 57 -7.93 -14.89 -32.53
C PHE A 57 -7.72 -15.99 -31.49
N ARG A 58 -6.85 -16.95 -31.82
CA ARG A 58 -6.35 -17.99 -30.92
C ARG A 58 -5.03 -17.60 -30.27
N GLU A 59 -4.61 -18.31 -29.24
CA GLU A 59 -3.34 -18.05 -28.57
C GLU A 59 -2.13 -18.21 -29.52
N ASP A 60 -1.18 -17.28 -29.47
CA ASP A 60 0.04 -17.31 -30.29
C ASP A 60 1.12 -18.20 -29.68
N THR A 61 0.82 -19.50 -29.61
CA THR A 61 1.72 -20.50 -29.00
C THR A 61 2.97 -20.73 -29.85
N SER A 62 2.85 -20.65 -31.18
CA SER A 62 3.98 -20.84 -32.09
C SER A 62 4.93 -19.63 -32.11
N GLY A 63 4.41 -18.41 -31.99
CA GLY A 63 5.20 -17.20 -31.76
C GLY A 63 5.96 -17.28 -30.44
N LEU A 64 5.27 -17.64 -29.36
CA LEU A 64 5.88 -17.89 -28.04
C LEU A 64 7.01 -18.93 -28.12
N ALA A 65 6.77 -20.10 -28.70
CA ALA A 65 7.78 -21.16 -28.77
C ALA A 65 9.01 -20.73 -29.58
N ARG A 66 8.82 -20.05 -30.73
CA ARG A 66 9.93 -19.51 -31.52
C ARG A 66 10.74 -18.48 -30.75
N TRP A 67 10.08 -17.61 -30.00
CA TRP A 67 10.75 -16.62 -29.17
C TRP A 67 11.57 -17.29 -28.06
N LEU A 68 11.01 -18.29 -27.36
CA LEU A 68 11.73 -19.05 -26.34
C LEU A 68 12.98 -19.76 -26.89
N VAL A 69 12.91 -20.33 -28.09
CA VAL A 69 14.07 -20.93 -28.79
C VAL A 69 15.18 -19.90 -29.05
N GLN A 70 14.82 -18.64 -29.26
CA GLN A 70 15.78 -17.56 -29.56
C GLN A 70 16.35 -16.87 -28.32
N HIS A 71 15.67 -16.94 -27.17
CA HIS A 71 15.99 -16.12 -25.98
C HIS A 71 16.36 -16.91 -24.74
N ALA A 72 16.04 -18.21 -24.68
CA ALA A 72 16.41 -19.09 -23.58
C ALA A 72 17.61 -19.97 -23.96
N ASP A 73 18.58 -20.06 -23.05
CA ASP A 73 19.80 -20.84 -23.19
C ASP A 73 19.65 -22.23 -22.51
N PRO A 74 20.50 -23.24 -22.85
CA PRO A 74 20.48 -24.55 -22.19
C PRO A 74 20.59 -24.52 -20.65
N ASP A 75 21.25 -23.49 -20.14
CA ASP A 75 21.48 -23.24 -18.71
C ASP A 75 20.27 -22.59 -18.01
N ASP A 76 19.18 -22.33 -18.75
CA ASP A 76 17.93 -21.83 -18.20
C ASP A 76 16.93 -22.96 -17.99
N VAL A 77 15.76 -22.61 -17.45
CA VAL A 77 14.58 -23.49 -17.39
C VAL A 77 13.33 -22.70 -17.75
N ILE A 78 12.43 -23.33 -18.48
CA ILE A 78 11.12 -22.78 -18.84
C ILE A 78 10.05 -23.51 -18.04
N LEU A 79 9.23 -22.78 -17.31
CA LEU A 79 8.12 -23.29 -16.52
C LEU A 79 6.84 -22.72 -17.10
N ILE A 80 5.83 -23.56 -17.34
CA ILE A 80 4.52 -23.15 -17.83
C ILE A 80 3.42 -23.61 -16.89
N ASP A 81 2.44 -22.74 -16.66
CA ASP A 81 1.31 -22.96 -15.75
C ASP A 81 0.18 -23.85 -16.32
N VAL A 82 0.23 -24.16 -17.61
CA VAL A 82 -0.68 -25.07 -18.29
C VAL A 82 0.08 -26.15 -19.07
N PRO A 83 -0.40 -27.41 -19.08
CA PRO A 83 0.31 -28.52 -19.72
C PRO A 83 0.28 -28.48 -21.26
N TYR A 84 -0.65 -27.74 -21.84
CA TYR A 84 -0.83 -27.61 -23.29
C TYR A 84 -1.30 -26.18 -23.59
N PRO A 85 -1.09 -25.67 -24.81
CA PRO A 85 -0.50 -26.33 -25.99
C PRO A 85 1.01 -26.18 -26.18
N LEU A 86 1.77 -25.53 -25.29
CA LEU A 86 3.22 -25.28 -25.51
C LEU A 86 4.01 -26.55 -25.88
N GLY A 87 3.70 -27.68 -25.25
CA GLY A 87 4.33 -28.97 -25.54
C GLY A 87 4.17 -29.51 -26.97
N PHE A 88 3.24 -28.96 -27.77
CA PHE A 88 3.14 -29.29 -29.19
C PHE A 88 4.09 -28.47 -30.08
N TYR A 89 4.57 -27.33 -29.57
CA TYR A 89 5.36 -26.35 -30.35
C TYR A 89 6.80 -26.22 -29.85
N TYR A 90 7.06 -26.54 -28.58
CA TYR A 90 8.40 -26.47 -27.99
C TYR A 90 9.04 -27.88 -27.90
N PRO A 91 10.13 -28.15 -28.65
CA PRO A 91 10.63 -29.52 -28.81
C PRO A 91 11.16 -30.21 -27.54
N ARG A 92 11.70 -29.44 -26.59
CA ARG A 92 12.30 -29.96 -25.34
C ARG A 92 11.38 -29.74 -24.14
N TYR A 93 10.18 -30.33 -24.21
CA TYR A 93 9.12 -30.14 -23.22
C TYR A 93 8.73 -31.44 -22.50
N SER A 94 8.44 -31.35 -21.19
CA SER A 94 7.84 -32.42 -20.41
C SER A 94 6.63 -31.93 -19.62
N LYS A 95 5.52 -32.67 -19.72
CA LYS A 95 4.34 -32.47 -18.86
C LYS A 95 4.58 -33.04 -17.45
N ASP A 96 5.43 -34.06 -17.36
CA ASP A 96 5.76 -34.72 -16.10
C ASP A 96 7.06 -34.09 -15.55
N PRO A 97 7.00 -33.32 -14.46
CA PRO A 97 8.18 -32.66 -13.92
C PRO A 97 9.25 -33.64 -13.41
N ASP A 98 8.88 -34.90 -13.15
CA ASP A 98 9.82 -35.94 -12.71
C ASP A 98 10.53 -36.63 -13.89
N ARG A 99 10.07 -36.36 -15.11
CA ARG A 99 10.69 -36.89 -16.33
C ARG A 99 11.44 -35.77 -17.07
N PRO A 100 12.76 -35.90 -17.27
CA PRO A 100 13.50 -34.92 -18.04
C PRO A 100 12.96 -34.86 -19.49
N PRO A 101 12.81 -33.66 -20.07
CA PRO A 101 12.26 -33.50 -21.40
C PRO A 101 13.23 -34.05 -22.43
N GLN A 102 12.70 -34.85 -23.34
CA GLN A 102 13.45 -35.29 -24.51
C GLN A 102 13.47 -34.16 -25.53
N GLY A 103 14.59 -34.00 -26.24
CA GLY A 103 14.72 -32.96 -27.27
C GLY A 103 16.18 -32.51 -27.44
N PRO A 104 16.43 -31.52 -28.32
CA PRO A 104 17.77 -31.03 -28.58
C PRO A 104 18.41 -30.37 -27.35
N ASP A 105 19.62 -30.78 -26.97
CA ASP A 105 20.29 -30.29 -25.75
C ASP A 105 20.67 -28.81 -25.77
N HIS A 106 20.72 -28.20 -26.96
CA HIS A 106 20.96 -26.77 -27.14
C HIS A 106 19.75 -25.88 -26.79
N LEU A 107 18.59 -26.47 -26.49
CA LEU A 107 17.39 -25.74 -26.07
C LEU A 107 17.23 -25.80 -24.55
N ALA A 108 16.70 -24.75 -23.93
CA ALA A 108 16.32 -24.81 -22.52
C ALA A 108 15.29 -25.93 -22.27
N PRO A 109 15.40 -26.72 -21.18
CA PRO A 109 14.35 -27.66 -20.81
C PRO A 109 13.07 -26.91 -20.37
N ALA A 110 11.91 -27.36 -20.86
CA ALA A 110 10.61 -26.81 -20.51
C ALA A 110 9.73 -27.81 -19.74
N TYR A 111 9.06 -27.35 -18.68
CA TYR A 111 8.22 -28.18 -17.81
C TYR A 111 6.86 -27.55 -17.55
N TYR A 112 5.82 -28.39 -17.48
CA TYR A 112 4.60 -28.01 -16.78
C TYR A 112 4.87 -27.91 -15.27
N LEU A 113 4.50 -26.78 -14.67
CA LEU A 113 4.53 -26.58 -13.23
C LEU A 113 3.10 -26.57 -12.68
N PHE A 114 2.69 -27.67 -12.05
CA PHE A 114 1.52 -27.64 -11.19
C PHE A 114 1.88 -26.92 -9.89
N VAL A 115 1.17 -25.83 -9.61
CA VAL A 115 1.44 -24.94 -8.48
C VAL A 115 0.58 -25.36 -7.30
N ASP A 116 1.26 -25.87 -6.27
CA ASP A 116 0.70 -26.14 -4.96
C ASP A 116 1.56 -25.40 -3.94
N ILE A 117 0.96 -24.47 -3.19
CA ILE A 117 1.69 -23.60 -2.26
C ILE A 117 2.48 -24.38 -1.20
N HIS A 118 2.10 -25.62 -0.91
CA HIS A 118 2.76 -26.45 0.11
C HIS A 118 3.99 -27.20 -0.42
N HIS A 119 4.15 -27.32 -1.75
CA HIS A 119 5.22 -28.12 -2.37
C HIS A 119 5.91 -27.43 -3.56
N VAL A 120 5.48 -26.24 -3.96
CA VAL A 120 6.01 -25.54 -5.13
C VAL A 120 7.47 -25.13 -4.96
N ASP A 121 7.90 -24.83 -3.73
CA ASP A 121 9.30 -24.54 -3.42
C ASP A 121 10.19 -25.77 -3.61
N GLU A 122 9.79 -26.96 -3.16
CA GLU A 122 10.49 -28.22 -3.44
C GLU A 122 10.61 -28.50 -4.94
N ARG A 123 9.55 -28.20 -5.71
CA ARG A 123 9.55 -28.36 -7.17
C ARG A 123 10.48 -27.36 -7.85
N LEU A 124 10.46 -26.09 -7.45
CA LEU A 124 11.40 -25.09 -7.96
C LEU A 124 12.84 -25.44 -7.60
N ASN A 125 13.10 -25.91 -6.37
CA ASN A 125 14.42 -26.38 -5.95
C ASN A 125 14.94 -27.52 -6.83
N ARG A 126 14.07 -28.39 -7.35
CA ARG A 126 14.45 -29.48 -8.25
C ARG A 126 14.65 -28.99 -9.69
N LEU A 127 13.71 -28.21 -10.21
CA LEU A 127 13.65 -27.83 -11.63
C LEU A 127 14.58 -26.65 -11.98
N ALA A 128 14.82 -25.74 -11.04
CA ALA A 128 15.65 -24.54 -11.22
C ALA A 128 17.06 -24.65 -10.60
N ALA A 129 17.42 -25.81 -10.01
CA ALA A 129 18.76 -26.03 -9.48
C ALA A 129 19.84 -25.80 -10.55
N GLY A 130 20.84 -24.97 -10.22
CA GLY A 130 21.96 -24.66 -11.11
C GLY A 130 21.59 -23.84 -12.35
N LYS A 131 20.35 -23.34 -12.44
CA LYS A 131 19.89 -22.55 -13.59
C LYS A 131 20.25 -21.08 -13.46
N LYS A 132 20.54 -20.43 -14.59
CA LYS A 132 20.86 -18.99 -14.65
C LYS A 132 19.60 -18.15 -14.67
N ARG A 133 18.62 -18.56 -15.47
CA ARG A 133 17.30 -17.92 -15.55
C ARG A 133 16.17 -18.92 -15.44
N VAL A 134 15.07 -18.45 -14.87
CA VAL A 134 13.78 -19.13 -14.85
C VAL A 134 12.82 -18.30 -15.69
N PHE A 135 12.29 -18.89 -16.75
CA PHE A 135 11.18 -18.32 -17.53
C PHE A 135 9.86 -18.84 -16.96
N TRP A 136 8.96 -17.94 -16.61
CA TRP A 136 7.62 -18.24 -16.14
C TRP A 136 6.60 -17.84 -17.21
N VAL A 137 6.02 -18.85 -17.86
CA VAL A 137 5.05 -18.72 -18.94
C VAL A 137 3.65 -18.90 -18.36
N GLN A 138 2.84 -17.85 -18.44
CA GLN A 138 1.50 -17.82 -17.89
C GLN A 138 0.46 -17.69 -19.00
N TRP A 139 -0.52 -18.59 -19.02
CA TRP A 139 -1.67 -18.45 -19.89
C TRP A 139 -2.70 -17.50 -19.28
N PHE A 140 -3.26 -16.59 -20.08
CA PHE A 140 -4.14 -15.52 -19.59
C PHE A 140 -5.41 -15.97 -18.86
N LYS A 141 -5.85 -17.21 -19.08
CA LYS A 141 -7.02 -17.83 -18.45
C LYS A 141 -6.65 -18.83 -17.34
N SER A 142 -5.36 -18.98 -17.04
CA SER A 142 -4.89 -19.86 -15.99
C SER A 142 -5.27 -19.31 -14.63
N ASP A 143 -5.80 -20.18 -13.80
CA ASP A 143 -6.07 -19.98 -12.38
C ASP A 143 -5.15 -20.87 -11.52
N THR A 144 -4.00 -21.29 -12.08
CA THR A 144 -3.07 -22.24 -11.43
C THR A 144 -2.32 -21.60 -10.26
N ASP A 145 -2.03 -20.30 -10.33
CA ASP A 145 -1.34 -19.56 -9.25
C ASP A 145 -2.05 -18.25 -8.88
N PRO A 146 -3.28 -18.31 -8.33
CA PRO A 146 -4.06 -17.11 -8.02
C PRO A 146 -3.52 -16.36 -6.80
N ARG A 147 -2.63 -17.01 -6.03
CA ARG A 147 -1.93 -16.43 -4.88
C ARG A 147 -0.56 -15.86 -5.26
N GLY A 148 -0.10 -16.05 -6.49
CA GLY A 148 1.17 -15.56 -7.01
C GLY A 148 2.39 -16.10 -6.27
N VAL A 149 2.38 -17.37 -5.86
CA VAL A 149 3.49 -18.01 -5.13
C VAL A 149 4.74 -18.20 -5.98
N VAL A 150 4.60 -18.45 -7.29
CA VAL A 150 5.76 -18.64 -8.18
C VAL A 150 6.52 -17.33 -8.33
N ASP A 151 5.82 -16.24 -8.66
CA ASP A 151 6.42 -14.90 -8.72
C ASP A 151 7.00 -14.48 -7.35
N PHE A 152 6.28 -14.76 -6.26
CA PHE A 152 6.77 -14.53 -4.90
C PHE A 152 8.11 -15.22 -4.64
N LEU A 153 8.25 -16.51 -4.97
CA LEU A 153 9.50 -17.26 -4.75
C LEU A 153 10.63 -16.78 -5.66
N LEU A 154 10.34 -16.54 -6.94
CA LEU A 154 11.34 -16.10 -7.91
C LEU A 154 11.86 -14.69 -7.61
N ARG A 155 11.00 -13.76 -7.16
CA ARG A 155 11.43 -12.42 -6.73
C ARG A 155 12.05 -12.40 -5.34
N LYS A 156 11.59 -13.25 -4.41
CA LYS A 156 12.21 -13.42 -3.09
C LYS A 156 13.67 -13.83 -3.21
N HIS A 157 13.98 -14.77 -4.12
CA HIS A 157 15.33 -15.33 -4.24
C HIS A 157 16.11 -14.88 -5.49
N GLY A 158 15.53 -14.04 -6.35
CA GLY A 158 16.14 -13.56 -7.59
C GLY A 158 15.75 -12.13 -7.93
N VAL A 159 15.97 -11.76 -9.19
CA VAL A 159 15.61 -10.44 -9.75
C VAL A 159 14.78 -10.65 -11.01
N HIS A 160 13.68 -9.91 -11.15
CA HIS A 160 12.95 -9.86 -12.41
C HIS A 160 13.82 -9.17 -13.46
N ALA A 161 14.08 -9.89 -14.55
CA ALA A 161 14.99 -9.44 -15.60
C ALA A 161 14.27 -8.99 -16.87
N GLY A 162 12.95 -9.20 -16.94
CA GLY A 162 12.11 -8.66 -17.99
C GLY A 162 10.83 -9.46 -18.18
N GLN A 163 9.99 -8.92 -19.05
CA GLN A 163 8.71 -9.50 -19.41
C GLN A 163 8.45 -9.31 -20.91
N THR A 164 7.65 -10.19 -21.48
CA THR A 164 7.05 -10.02 -22.81
C THR A 164 5.66 -10.63 -22.83
N ALA A 165 4.85 -10.24 -23.80
CA ALA A 165 3.50 -10.76 -23.97
C ALA A 165 3.30 -11.27 -25.39
N PHE A 166 2.57 -12.37 -25.47
CA PHE A 166 2.03 -12.92 -26.71
C PHE A 166 0.51 -12.92 -26.58
N ARG A 167 -0.19 -13.08 -27.70
CA ARG A 167 -1.63 -13.24 -27.66
C ARG A 167 -2.00 -14.46 -26.81
N GLY A 168 -2.58 -14.23 -25.64
CA GLY A 168 -2.95 -15.25 -24.67
C GLY A 168 -1.85 -15.71 -23.70
N TYR A 169 -0.63 -15.19 -23.78
CA TYR A 169 0.43 -15.54 -22.82
C TYR A 169 1.19 -14.32 -22.31
N ARG A 170 1.62 -14.39 -21.06
CA ARG A 170 2.67 -13.54 -20.51
C ARG A 170 3.88 -14.40 -20.23
N VAL A 171 5.07 -13.88 -20.50
CA VAL A 171 6.34 -14.52 -20.13
C VAL A 171 7.12 -13.53 -19.29
N ASP A 172 7.40 -13.93 -18.06
CA ASP A 172 8.32 -13.25 -17.16
C ASP A 172 9.60 -14.08 -17.07
N TRP A 173 10.77 -13.44 -16.92
CA TRP A 173 11.99 -14.20 -16.63
C TRP A 173 12.80 -13.56 -15.51
N TYR A 174 13.39 -14.43 -14.72
CA TYR A 174 14.08 -14.06 -13.49
C TYR A 174 15.50 -14.57 -13.54
N ARG A 175 16.45 -13.76 -13.07
CA ARG A 175 17.82 -14.19 -12.81
C ARG A 175 17.90 -14.66 -11.37
N VAL A 176 18.51 -15.82 -11.17
CA VAL A 176 18.59 -16.47 -9.87
C VAL A 176 20.04 -16.89 -9.60
N PRO A 177 20.48 -16.91 -8.33
CA PRO A 177 21.77 -17.50 -7.97
C PRO A 177 21.84 -18.98 -8.37
N PRO A 178 23.01 -19.50 -8.78
CA PRO A 178 23.15 -20.91 -9.15
C PRO A 178 22.90 -21.88 -7.98
N ASP A 179 23.14 -21.43 -6.75
CA ASP A 179 22.93 -22.11 -5.48
C ASP A 179 21.59 -21.74 -4.82
N VAL A 180 20.64 -21.20 -5.59
CA VAL A 180 19.34 -20.78 -5.07
C VAL A 180 18.61 -21.93 -4.38
N HIS A 181 18.07 -21.63 -3.20
CA HIS A 181 17.17 -22.51 -2.47
C HIS A 181 15.89 -21.75 -2.11
N TYR A 182 14.78 -22.17 -2.70
CA TYR A 182 13.46 -21.62 -2.51
C TYR A 182 12.81 -22.17 -1.25
N ARG A 183 12.19 -21.29 -0.48
CA ARG A 183 11.28 -21.64 0.61
C ARG A 183 10.13 -20.66 0.66
N VAL A 184 8.90 -21.17 0.76
CA VAL A 184 7.72 -20.29 0.89
C VAL A 184 7.81 -19.48 2.18
N ALA A 185 7.92 -20.16 3.32
CA ALA A 185 7.96 -19.55 4.63
C ALA A 185 9.18 -19.99 5.44
N GLU A 186 9.72 -19.07 6.23
CA GLU A 186 10.75 -19.32 7.23
C GLU A 186 10.35 -18.61 8.52
N GLY A 187 10.44 -19.27 9.68
CA GLY A 187 10.15 -18.62 10.96
C GLY A 187 8.67 -18.23 11.16
N LEU A 188 7.73 -19.07 10.69
CA LEU A 188 6.32 -18.95 11.06
C LEU A 188 6.18 -19.02 12.58
N HIS A 189 5.45 -18.07 13.14
CA HIS A 189 5.11 -18.03 14.55
C HIS A 189 3.64 -17.68 14.72
N ASP A 190 3.05 -18.17 15.80
CA ASP A 190 1.66 -17.92 16.13
C ASP A 190 1.44 -16.43 16.34
N ARG A 191 0.48 -15.88 15.59
CA ARG A 191 0.07 -14.49 15.69
C ARG A 191 -1.39 -14.41 15.29
N ARG A 192 -2.27 -14.48 16.27
CA ARG A 192 -3.71 -14.40 16.05
C ARG A 192 -4.19 -12.95 16.14
N VAL A 193 -4.81 -12.50 15.06
CA VAL A 193 -5.50 -11.22 14.93
C VAL A 193 -6.86 -11.52 14.34
N MET A 194 -7.92 -11.07 14.99
CA MET A 194 -9.29 -11.32 14.58
C MET A 194 -9.85 -10.11 13.84
N PHE A 195 -10.36 -10.30 12.63
CA PHE A 195 -10.97 -9.25 11.82
C PHE A 195 -12.49 -9.44 11.81
N ASP A 196 -13.18 -8.56 12.54
CA ASP A 196 -14.64 -8.52 12.70
C ASP A 196 -15.30 -9.86 13.09
N GLY A 197 -14.55 -10.76 13.76
CA GLY A 197 -15.02 -12.12 14.08
C GLY A 197 -15.22 -13.04 12.87
N ARG A 198 -14.81 -12.62 11.66
CA ARG A 198 -15.06 -13.33 10.39
C ARG A 198 -13.88 -14.17 9.96
N VAL A 199 -12.70 -13.56 9.93
CA VAL A 199 -11.44 -14.22 9.59
C VAL A 199 -10.38 -13.85 10.61
N ALA A 200 -9.43 -14.76 10.82
CA ALA A 200 -8.29 -14.50 11.69
C ALA A 200 -6.98 -14.95 11.05
N THR A 201 -5.89 -14.30 11.42
CA THR A 201 -4.56 -14.88 11.21
C THR A 201 -4.33 -16.01 12.22
N VAL A 202 -3.56 -17.02 11.82
CA VAL A 202 -3.11 -18.13 12.66
C VAL A 202 -1.63 -17.96 12.93
N ALA A 203 -0.84 -17.93 11.86
CA ALA A 203 0.60 -17.76 11.92
C ALA A 203 1.06 -16.75 10.88
N VAL A 204 2.14 -16.04 11.21
CA VAL A 204 2.74 -15.03 10.32
C VAL A 204 4.25 -15.27 10.26
N ALA A 205 4.81 -15.13 9.06
CA ALA A 205 6.24 -15.02 8.84
C ALA A 205 6.49 -13.82 7.94
N ALA A 206 7.50 -13.02 8.25
CA ALA A 206 7.89 -11.90 7.40
C ALA A 206 9.38 -11.65 7.49
N GLY A 207 9.95 -11.16 6.41
CA GLY A 207 11.38 -10.86 6.34
C GLY A 207 11.72 -10.06 5.11
N GLN A 208 12.96 -9.59 5.03
CA GLN A 208 13.49 -9.04 3.79
C GLN A 208 14.15 -10.16 2.98
N ALA A 209 13.88 -10.20 1.68
CA ALA A 209 14.53 -11.10 0.74
C ALA A 209 16.06 -11.06 0.89
N PRO A 210 16.75 -12.20 0.77
CA PRO A 210 18.20 -12.28 0.92
C PRO A 210 18.92 -11.37 -0.07
N SER A 211 20.10 -10.90 0.33
CA SER A 211 21.03 -10.18 -0.55
C SER A 211 21.47 -11.09 -1.70
N LEU A 212 21.71 -10.50 -2.86
CA LEU A 212 22.10 -11.25 -4.05
C LEU A 212 23.52 -10.90 -4.52
N PRO A 213 24.24 -11.84 -5.16
CA PRO A 213 25.53 -11.54 -5.76
C PRO A 213 25.43 -10.44 -6.85
N PRO A 214 26.42 -9.53 -6.96
CA PRO A 214 26.37 -8.42 -7.93
C PRO A 214 26.14 -8.84 -9.39
N GLN A 215 26.60 -10.03 -9.78
CA GLN A 215 26.38 -10.59 -11.13
C GLN A 215 24.90 -10.88 -11.46
N VAL A 216 24.08 -11.12 -10.43
CA VAL A 216 22.62 -11.27 -10.57
C VAL A 216 21.95 -9.90 -10.67
N LEU A 217 22.43 -8.92 -9.89
CA LEU A 217 21.83 -7.58 -9.76
C LEU A 217 22.09 -6.64 -10.95
N ARG A 218 23.31 -6.62 -11.53
CA ARG A 218 23.75 -5.61 -12.52
C ARG A 218 23.01 -5.61 -13.88
N ALA A 219 21.96 -6.38 -14.02
CA ALA A 219 21.35 -6.68 -15.31
C ALA A 219 19.88 -6.29 -15.46
N SER A 220 19.32 -5.60 -14.47
CA SER A 220 18.02 -4.94 -14.58
C SER A 220 17.92 -3.77 -13.60
N ASP A 221 17.01 -2.84 -13.88
CA ASP A 221 16.72 -1.70 -13.00
C ASP A 221 16.21 -2.15 -11.62
N GLU A 222 15.51 -3.30 -11.54
CA GLU A 222 15.11 -3.90 -10.26
C GLU A 222 16.30 -4.35 -9.39
N GLY A 223 17.46 -4.65 -9.99
CA GLY A 223 18.68 -4.97 -9.24
C GLY A 223 19.31 -3.78 -8.53
N LEU A 224 18.84 -2.56 -8.82
CA LEU A 224 19.23 -1.31 -8.15
C LEU A 224 18.29 -0.96 -6.99
N LEU A 225 17.19 -1.69 -6.85
CA LEU A 225 16.23 -1.50 -5.76
C LEU A 225 16.64 -2.30 -4.51
N PRO A 226 16.26 -1.84 -3.31
CA PRO A 226 16.39 -2.66 -2.11
C PRO A 226 15.61 -3.97 -2.28
N ARG A 227 16.17 -5.07 -1.74
CA ARG A 227 15.52 -6.39 -1.77
C ARG A 227 14.12 -6.29 -1.14
N PRO A 228 13.08 -6.88 -1.76
CA PRO A 228 11.70 -6.72 -1.32
C PRO A 228 11.48 -7.31 0.08
N VAL A 229 10.47 -6.80 0.78
CA VAL A 229 9.96 -7.46 1.99
C VAL A 229 8.93 -8.50 1.57
N TRP A 230 8.99 -9.68 2.16
CA TRP A 230 8.03 -10.75 1.95
C TRP A 230 7.25 -11.01 3.23
N ALA A 231 6.00 -11.46 3.08
CA ALA A 231 5.18 -11.96 4.17
C ALA A 231 4.42 -13.22 3.75
N VAL A 232 4.30 -14.16 4.67
CA VAL A 232 3.45 -15.34 4.57
C VAL A 232 2.49 -15.32 5.74
N VAL A 233 1.21 -15.49 5.45
CA VAL A 233 0.14 -15.46 6.46
C VAL A 233 -0.72 -16.69 6.29
N ASP A 234 -0.84 -17.46 7.37
CA ASP A 234 -1.82 -18.53 7.48
C ASP A 234 -3.09 -17.93 8.07
N TRP A 235 -4.19 -18.08 7.34
CA TRP A 235 -5.50 -17.55 7.68
C TRP A 235 -6.44 -18.66 8.14
N GLN A 236 -7.47 -18.31 8.91
CA GLN A 236 -8.57 -19.18 9.28
C GLN A 236 -9.91 -18.45 9.11
N LYS A 237 -10.92 -19.15 8.59
CA LYS A 237 -12.32 -18.70 8.67
C LYS A 237 -12.87 -18.97 10.07
N VAL A 238 -13.33 -17.92 10.75
CA VAL A 238 -13.79 -17.96 12.15
C VAL A 238 -15.29 -17.70 12.29
N GLY A 239 -15.89 -16.96 11.35
CA GLY A 239 -17.31 -16.65 11.39
C GLY A 239 -17.95 -16.66 10.00
N ASP A 240 -19.22 -16.28 9.98
CA ASP A 240 -19.99 -16.20 8.75
C ASP A 240 -19.49 -15.08 7.84
N VAL A 241 -19.31 -15.41 6.57
CA VAL A 241 -18.82 -14.51 5.55
C VAL A 241 -19.67 -14.68 4.30
N ASP A 242 -20.30 -13.60 3.85
CA ASP A 242 -21.18 -13.55 2.69
C ASP A 242 -20.48 -12.96 1.45
N ARG A 243 -19.28 -12.39 1.61
CA ARG A 243 -18.56 -11.64 0.57
C ARG A 243 -17.07 -12.01 0.46
N PRO A 244 -16.48 -11.93 -0.74
CA PRO A 244 -15.05 -12.11 -0.91
C PRO A 244 -14.28 -10.94 -0.26
N TYR A 245 -13.12 -11.24 0.32
CA TYR A 245 -12.24 -10.23 0.89
C TYR A 245 -10.91 -10.12 0.15
N LYS A 246 -10.34 -8.92 0.19
CA LYS A 246 -8.93 -8.68 -0.10
C LYS A 246 -8.17 -8.38 1.18
N VAL A 247 -6.89 -8.69 1.17
CA VAL A 247 -5.92 -8.32 2.20
C VAL A 247 -4.93 -7.35 1.59
N SER A 248 -4.75 -6.21 2.24
CA SER A 248 -3.67 -5.27 1.98
C SER A 248 -2.58 -5.50 3.04
N ALA A 249 -1.46 -6.08 2.62
CA ALA A 249 -0.25 -6.13 3.43
C ALA A 249 0.51 -4.81 3.22
N ARG A 250 0.85 -4.13 4.31
CA ARG A 250 1.48 -2.80 4.27
C ARG A 250 2.70 -2.77 5.16
N LEU A 251 3.80 -2.25 4.64
CA LEU A 251 5.01 -1.98 5.40
C LEU A 251 5.01 -0.52 5.83
N ARG A 252 5.12 -0.29 7.14
CA ARG A 252 5.17 1.04 7.74
C ARG A 252 6.54 1.33 8.34
N ASP A 253 7.04 2.53 8.11
CA ASP A 253 8.31 2.99 8.66
C ASP A 253 8.20 3.34 10.17
N PRO A 254 9.32 3.69 10.84
CA PRO A 254 9.29 4.11 12.25
C PRO A 254 8.47 5.37 12.55
N GLN A 255 8.03 6.13 11.53
CA GLN A 255 7.13 7.28 11.64
C GLN A 255 5.69 6.94 11.22
N ASP A 256 5.36 5.64 11.20
CA ASP A 256 4.07 5.08 10.82
C ASP A 256 3.65 5.34 9.36
N GLN A 257 4.55 5.78 8.49
CA GLN A 257 4.23 6.02 7.08
C GLN A 257 4.26 4.72 6.29
N VAL A 258 3.24 4.48 5.46
CA VAL A 258 3.22 3.34 4.52
C VAL A 258 4.28 3.58 3.43
N VAL A 259 5.27 2.68 3.36
CA VAL A 259 6.36 2.74 2.36
C VAL A 259 6.18 1.75 1.22
N ALA A 260 5.48 0.65 1.46
CA ALA A 260 5.21 -0.39 0.47
C ALA A 260 3.91 -1.12 0.81
N GLN A 261 3.22 -1.64 -0.22
CA GLN A 261 1.92 -2.27 -0.09
C GLN A 261 1.75 -3.38 -1.15
N ASP A 262 1.10 -4.49 -0.78
CA ASP A 262 0.64 -5.55 -1.69
C ASP A 262 -0.80 -5.96 -1.35
N ASP A 263 -1.67 -5.96 -2.35
CA ASP A 263 -3.11 -6.14 -2.21
C ASP A 263 -3.59 -7.38 -2.97
N ARG A 264 -3.92 -8.46 -2.22
CA ARG A 264 -4.31 -9.75 -2.82
C ARG A 264 -5.69 -10.21 -2.35
N ARG A 265 -6.34 -11.04 -3.18
CA ARG A 265 -7.56 -11.74 -2.77
C ARG A 265 -7.22 -12.77 -1.70
N LEU A 266 -8.06 -12.88 -0.67
CA LEU A 266 -7.96 -13.95 0.31
C LEU A 266 -8.62 -15.20 -0.25
N VAL A 267 -7.81 -16.18 -0.66
CA VAL A 267 -8.29 -17.42 -1.27
C VAL A 267 -7.71 -18.67 -0.58
N SER A 268 -8.46 -19.77 -0.64
CA SER A 268 -8.03 -21.05 -0.07
C SER A 268 -7.09 -21.83 -0.98
N ASP A 269 -6.63 -22.98 -0.50
CA ASP A 269 -5.85 -23.93 -1.29
C ASP A 269 -6.62 -24.46 -2.51
N ARG A 270 -7.96 -24.42 -2.46
CA ARG A 270 -8.85 -24.74 -3.57
C ARG A 270 -9.16 -23.54 -4.47
N HIS A 271 -8.47 -22.41 -4.25
CA HIS A 271 -8.64 -21.14 -4.96
C HIS A 271 -10.02 -20.50 -4.75
N LEU A 272 -10.71 -20.89 -3.68
CA LEU A 272 -12.02 -20.39 -3.34
C LEU A 272 -11.92 -19.12 -2.49
N ALA A 273 -12.82 -18.16 -2.71
CA ALA A 273 -12.97 -17.01 -1.82
C ALA A 273 -13.56 -17.42 -0.46
N VAL A 274 -13.31 -16.62 0.58
CA VAL A 274 -13.71 -16.87 1.98
C VAL A 274 -15.15 -17.34 2.19
N PRO A 275 -16.19 -16.82 1.49
CA PRO A 275 -17.56 -17.31 1.67
C PRO A 275 -17.70 -18.82 1.46
N TYR A 276 -16.90 -19.37 0.55
CA TYR A 276 -16.92 -20.78 0.16
C TYR A 276 -15.94 -21.64 0.96
N TRP A 277 -15.24 -21.08 1.94
CA TRP A 277 -14.44 -21.85 2.88
C TRP A 277 -15.34 -22.58 3.87
N GLU A 278 -14.92 -23.77 4.28
CA GLU A 278 -15.53 -24.47 5.41
C GLU A 278 -15.22 -23.73 6.72
N GLN A 279 -16.09 -23.89 7.71
CA GLN A 279 -15.89 -23.26 9.01
C GLN A 279 -14.62 -23.82 9.67
N GLY A 280 -13.69 -22.94 10.06
CA GLY A 280 -12.38 -23.33 10.58
C GLY A 280 -11.33 -23.70 9.51
N GLU A 281 -11.68 -23.72 8.21
CA GLU A 281 -10.73 -23.95 7.11
C GLU A 281 -9.60 -22.93 7.18
N THR A 282 -8.36 -23.42 6.96
CA THR A 282 -7.16 -22.61 6.94
C THR A 282 -6.58 -22.48 5.54
N ALA A 283 -5.96 -21.35 5.25
CA ALA A 283 -5.28 -21.15 3.97
C ALA A 283 -4.03 -20.27 4.08
N ARG A 284 -2.97 -20.68 3.38
CA ARG A 284 -1.74 -19.89 3.27
C ARG A 284 -1.82 -18.89 2.13
N ASN A 285 -1.47 -17.65 2.40
CA ASN A 285 -1.35 -16.57 1.42
C ASN A 285 0.01 -15.89 1.54
N VAL A 286 0.55 -15.41 0.42
CA VAL A 286 1.87 -14.78 0.32
C VAL A 286 1.75 -13.37 -0.21
N TYR A 287 2.63 -12.48 0.26
CA TYR A 287 2.68 -11.07 -0.10
C TYR A 287 4.12 -10.66 -0.34
N LEU A 288 4.33 -9.87 -1.39
CA LEU A 288 5.64 -9.34 -1.73
C LEU A 288 5.54 -7.83 -1.85
N LEU A 289 6.20 -7.12 -0.94
CA LEU A 289 6.20 -5.67 -0.83
C LEU A 289 7.49 -5.12 -1.47
N PRO A 290 7.41 -4.60 -2.72
CA PRO A 290 8.57 -3.97 -3.36
C PRO A 290 8.93 -2.70 -2.62
N LEU A 291 10.21 -2.53 -2.30
CA LEU A 291 10.71 -1.34 -1.60
C LEU A 291 11.09 -0.27 -2.61
N PRO A 292 10.61 0.98 -2.44
CA PRO A 292 11.05 2.10 -3.27
C PRO A 292 12.57 2.30 -3.23
N LEU A 293 13.12 2.86 -4.31
CA LEU A 293 14.52 3.29 -4.33
C LEU A 293 14.79 4.26 -3.17
N GLY A 294 15.90 4.00 -2.48
CA GLY A 294 16.36 4.77 -1.34
C GLY A 294 15.62 4.51 -0.02
N THR A 295 14.79 3.47 0.08
CA THR A 295 14.16 3.10 1.38
C THR A 295 15.24 2.98 2.47
N PRO A 296 15.19 3.79 3.54
CA PRO A 296 16.20 3.75 4.60
C PRO A 296 16.25 2.39 5.31
N PRO A 297 17.42 1.88 5.73
CA PRO A 297 17.49 0.74 6.62
C PRO A 297 16.87 1.08 7.99
N GLY A 298 16.25 0.10 8.63
CA GLY A 298 15.52 0.32 9.87
C GLY A 298 14.71 -0.89 10.31
N VAL A 299 13.91 -0.70 11.36
CA VAL A 299 12.91 -1.70 11.79
C VAL A 299 11.55 -1.17 11.44
N TYR A 300 10.90 -1.83 10.49
CA TYR A 300 9.59 -1.49 9.95
C TYR A 300 8.51 -2.37 10.58
N THR A 301 7.27 -1.92 10.54
CA THR A 301 6.10 -2.67 11.02
C THR A 301 5.31 -3.18 9.83
N LEU A 302 5.09 -4.49 9.75
CA LEU A 302 4.15 -5.09 8.81
C LEU A 302 2.74 -5.05 9.43
N THR A 303 1.81 -4.39 8.74
CA THR A 303 0.40 -4.34 9.10
C THR A 303 -0.46 -5.05 8.06
N LEU A 304 -1.56 -5.68 8.48
CA LEU A 304 -2.56 -6.26 7.59
C LEU A 304 -3.89 -5.52 7.73
N ARG A 305 -4.54 -5.26 6.60
CA ARG A 305 -5.92 -4.78 6.50
C ARG A 305 -6.75 -5.75 5.68
N VAL A 306 -7.85 -6.24 6.24
CA VAL A 306 -8.85 -7.02 5.52
C VAL A 306 -9.98 -6.09 5.10
N TYR A 307 -10.39 -6.12 3.83
CA TYR A 307 -11.43 -5.22 3.32
C TYR A 307 -12.32 -5.87 2.26
N ASP A 308 -13.56 -5.38 2.17
CA ASP A 308 -14.48 -5.66 1.06
C ASP A 308 -14.03 -4.88 -0.18
N PRO A 309 -13.64 -5.54 -1.28
CA PRO A 309 -13.12 -4.86 -2.47
C PRO A 309 -14.18 -4.13 -3.29
N GLU A 310 -15.48 -4.39 -3.07
CA GLU A 310 -16.56 -3.68 -3.76
C GLU A 310 -16.92 -2.39 -3.01
N ARG A 311 -16.97 -2.44 -1.68
CA ARG A 311 -17.31 -1.28 -0.83
C ARG A 311 -16.11 -0.46 -0.39
N MET A 312 -14.92 -1.03 -0.45
CA MET A 312 -13.68 -0.46 0.11
C MET A 312 -13.70 -0.30 1.63
N ASP A 313 -14.64 -0.97 2.32
CA ASP A 313 -14.77 -0.95 3.77
C ASP A 313 -13.77 -1.91 4.42
N ALA A 314 -12.98 -1.41 5.37
CA ALA A 314 -12.03 -2.21 6.14
C ALA A 314 -12.71 -2.84 7.36
N LEU A 315 -12.39 -4.11 7.63
CA LEU A 315 -12.86 -4.81 8.82
C LEU A 315 -12.06 -4.31 10.05
N PRO A 316 -12.71 -4.00 11.18
CA PRO A 316 -12.01 -3.72 12.43
C PRO A 316 -11.24 -4.95 12.90
N ALA A 317 -10.02 -4.76 13.39
CA ALA A 317 -9.20 -5.83 13.94
C ALA A 317 -9.11 -5.74 15.47
N GLN A 318 -8.95 -6.90 16.11
CA GLN A 318 -8.78 -7.06 17.55
C GLN A 318 -7.69 -8.09 17.86
N ASP A 319 -7.05 -7.95 19.02
CA ASP A 319 -6.14 -8.96 19.57
C ASP A 319 -6.93 -10.16 20.17
N GLU A 320 -6.21 -11.18 20.66
CA GLU A 320 -6.85 -12.34 21.30
C GLU A 320 -7.64 -12.01 22.57
N ALA A 321 -7.30 -10.91 23.25
CA ALA A 321 -8.00 -10.44 24.44
C ALA A 321 -9.22 -9.57 24.10
N GLY A 322 -9.48 -9.30 22.82
CA GLY A 322 -10.59 -8.48 22.34
C GLY A 322 -10.32 -6.98 22.33
N HIS A 323 -9.08 -6.54 22.59
CA HIS A 323 -8.74 -5.12 22.50
C HIS A 323 -8.72 -4.67 21.03
N PRO A 324 -9.31 -3.50 20.71
CA PRO A 324 -9.32 -2.97 19.35
C PRO A 324 -7.91 -2.59 18.89
N LEU A 325 -7.52 -3.06 17.71
CA LEU A 325 -6.27 -2.71 17.02
C LEU A 325 -6.49 -1.72 15.86
N GLY A 326 -7.75 -1.36 15.58
CA GLY A 326 -8.12 -0.60 14.39
C GLY A 326 -8.12 -1.46 13.11
N PRO A 327 -8.26 -0.84 11.92
CA PRO A 327 -8.34 -1.58 10.66
C PRO A 327 -6.98 -2.03 10.08
N ASP A 328 -5.86 -1.49 10.59
CA ASP A 328 -4.49 -1.85 10.18
C ASP A 328 -3.77 -2.54 11.34
N ALA A 329 -3.89 -3.87 11.43
CA ALA A 329 -3.33 -4.62 12.55
C ALA A 329 -1.84 -4.92 12.35
N ALA A 330 -0.99 -4.53 13.30
CA ALA A 330 0.42 -4.90 13.32
C ALA A 330 0.60 -6.41 13.57
N VAL A 331 1.29 -7.09 12.64
CA VAL A 331 1.49 -8.54 12.67
C VAL A 331 2.95 -8.97 12.77
N ALA A 332 3.90 -8.15 12.32
CA ALA A 332 5.33 -8.46 12.43
C ALA A 332 6.19 -7.20 12.42
N ARG A 333 7.42 -7.31 12.92
CA ARG A 333 8.47 -6.30 12.72
C ARG A 333 9.50 -6.84 11.74
N VAL A 334 9.84 -6.07 10.72
CA VAL A 334 10.78 -6.47 9.67
C VAL A 334 11.99 -5.55 9.70
N ARG A 335 13.20 -6.12 9.79
CA ARG A 335 14.43 -5.35 9.66
C ARG A 335 14.78 -5.19 8.19
N VAL A 336 14.66 -3.97 7.69
CA VAL A 336 15.10 -3.57 6.35
C VAL A 336 16.58 -3.22 6.40
N ARG A 337 17.35 -3.86 5.54
CA ARG A 337 18.79 -3.64 5.34
C ARG A 337 19.02 -2.63 4.22
N LYS A 338 20.24 -2.10 4.15
CA LYS A 338 20.71 -1.27 3.03
C LYS A 338 20.55 -2.04 1.71
N ALA A 339 20.40 -1.29 0.61
CA ALA A 339 20.45 -1.88 -0.72
C ALA A 339 21.84 -2.49 -0.98
N ASP A 340 21.88 -3.57 -1.76
CA ASP A 340 23.13 -4.27 -2.10
C ASP A 340 23.98 -3.46 -3.11
N LEU A 341 23.33 -2.62 -3.91
CA LEU A 341 23.93 -1.71 -4.89
C LEU A 341 23.20 -0.38 -4.88
N PHE A 342 23.93 0.69 -5.22
CA PHE A 342 23.37 2.02 -5.42
C PHE A 342 23.44 2.39 -6.91
N PRO A 343 22.35 2.89 -7.50
CA PRO A 343 22.40 3.39 -8.87
C PRO A 343 23.31 4.62 -8.95
N PRO A 344 24.08 4.80 -10.04
CA PRO A 344 24.71 6.08 -10.31
C PRO A 344 23.59 7.10 -10.58
N VAL A 345 23.45 8.08 -9.69
CA VAL A 345 22.48 9.17 -9.81
C VAL A 345 23.19 10.49 -9.60
N ASP A 346 22.91 11.43 -10.50
CA ASP A 346 23.42 12.79 -10.39
C ASP A 346 22.39 13.65 -9.65
N PRO A 347 22.80 14.45 -8.66
CA PRO A 347 21.89 15.36 -7.99
C PRO A 347 21.49 16.53 -8.92
N THR A 348 20.23 16.95 -8.80
CA THR A 348 19.67 18.11 -9.49
C THR A 348 19.85 19.41 -8.69
N ALA A 349 20.00 19.31 -7.38
CA ALA A 349 20.28 20.42 -6.48
C ALA A 349 21.30 20.02 -5.40
N LEU A 350 21.94 21.01 -4.78
CA LEU A 350 22.99 20.80 -3.78
C LEU A 350 24.19 19.99 -4.34
N THR A 351 24.57 20.25 -5.59
CA THR A 351 25.58 19.48 -6.34
C THR A 351 26.96 19.50 -5.68
N ASP A 352 27.33 20.56 -4.98
CA ASP A 352 28.64 20.69 -4.32
C ASP A 352 28.58 20.39 -2.80
N ALA A 353 27.43 19.97 -2.28
CA ALA A 353 27.24 19.70 -0.86
C ALA A 353 27.44 18.20 -0.52
N PRO A 354 27.71 17.83 0.74
CA PRO A 354 27.91 16.42 1.11
C PRO A 354 26.69 15.52 0.81
N LEU A 355 25.48 16.10 0.83
CA LEU A 355 24.27 15.46 0.31
C LEU A 355 23.75 16.25 -0.89
N GLY A 356 23.61 15.57 -2.02
CA GLY A 356 22.92 16.08 -3.19
C GLY A 356 21.44 15.70 -3.17
N LEU A 357 20.56 16.57 -3.67
CA LEU A 357 19.16 16.27 -3.90
C LEU A 357 18.97 15.77 -5.33
N VAL A 358 18.51 14.53 -5.48
CA VAL A 358 18.19 13.91 -6.77
C VAL A 358 16.77 14.28 -7.20
N GLU A 359 15.82 14.08 -6.30
CA GLU A 359 14.41 14.45 -6.47
C GLU A 359 13.91 15.18 -5.22
N TYR A 360 13.00 16.14 -5.42
CA TYR A 360 12.32 16.80 -4.31
C TYR A 360 10.92 17.25 -4.72
N ARG A 361 10.01 17.27 -3.74
CA ARG A 361 8.63 17.73 -3.92
C ARG A 361 8.08 18.28 -2.62
N VAL A 362 7.41 19.43 -2.71
CA VAL A 362 6.50 19.93 -1.68
C VAL A 362 5.13 19.32 -1.97
N ASP A 363 4.62 18.46 -1.10
CA ASP A 363 3.38 17.70 -1.33
C ASP A 363 2.11 18.54 -1.01
N ALA A 364 2.19 19.86 -1.19
CA ALA A 364 1.11 20.82 -1.02
C ALA A 364 1.36 22.06 -1.89
N SER A 365 0.30 22.60 -2.50
CA SER A 365 0.34 23.91 -3.17
C SER A 365 -0.10 25.05 -2.26
N SER A 366 -0.91 24.75 -1.24
CA SER A 366 -1.32 25.67 -0.20
C SER A 366 -1.38 24.99 1.17
N ALA A 367 -1.22 25.78 2.23
CA ALA A 367 -1.28 25.31 3.62
C ALA A 367 -1.82 26.41 4.53
N ALA A 368 -2.44 26.03 5.65
CA ALA A 368 -2.75 26.96 6.72
C ALA A 368 -1.61 26.98 7.77
N PRO A 369 -1.39 28.09 8.48
CA PRO A 369 -0.50 28.11 9.64
C PRO A 369 -0.85 27.00 10.64
N GLY A 370 0.16 26.37 11.25
CA GLY A 370 0.01 25.26 12.18
C GLY A 370 -0.23 23.89 11.53
N THR A 371 -0.47 23.80 10.21
CA THR A 371 -0.64 22.52 9.51
C THR A 371 0.69 21.88 9.10
N VAL A 372 0.65 20.58 8.84
CA VAL A 372 1.83 19.82 8.38
C VAL A 372 1.86 19.81 6.85
N VAL A 373 3.01 20.18 6.29
CA VAL A 373 3.32 20.08 4.86
C VAL A 373 4.37 18.98 4.67
N PRO A 374 4.01 17.85 4.02
CA PRO A 374 4.97 16.80 3.72
C PRO A 374 5.96 17.24 2.62
N LEU A 375 7.24 16.95 2.83
CA LEU A 375 8.28 17.07 1.81
C LEU A 375 8.79 15.69 1.45
N SER A 376 8.70 15.34 0.17
CA SER A 376 9.22 14.08 -0.38
C SER A 376 10.57 14.34 -1.05
N LEU A 377 11.65 13.78 -0.50
CA LEU A 377 13.03 14.05 -0.90
C LEU A 377 13.77 12.73 -1.21
N LEU A 378 14.62 12.77 -2.24
CA LEU A 378 15.55 11.70 -2.58
C LEU A 378 16.97 12.27 -2.59
N TRP A 379 17.81 11.76 -1.72
CA TRP A 379 19.18 12.22 -1.50
C TRP A 379 20.19 11.25 -2.09
N VAL A 380 21.37 11.76 -2.46
CA VAL A 380 22.57 10.96 -2.70
C VAL A 380 23.71 11.48 -1.82
N LYS A 381 24.40 10.58 -1.09
CA LYS A 381 25.59 10.95 -0.31
C LYS A 381 26.78 11.09 -1.26
N GLN A 382 27.25 12.32 -1.48
CA GLN A 382 28.31 12.60 -2.46
C GLN A 382 29.71 12.38 -1.88
N PHE A 383 29.91 12.80 -0.63
CA PHE A 383 31.16 12.62 0.11
C PHE A 383 30.90 12.72 1.63
N ARG A 384 31.87 12.30 2.44
CA ARG A 384 31.79 12.42 3.90
C ARG A 384 32.08 13.84 4.36
N ALA A 385 31.36 14.30 5.39
CA ALA A 385 31.56 15.62 5.99
C ALA A 385 31.99 15.48 7.46
N ASP A 386 32.94 16.31 7.90
CA ASP A 386 33.47 16.26 9.28
C ASP A 386 32.43 16.63 10.35
N GLY A 387 31.36 17.33 9.95
CA GLY A 387 30.25 17.76 10.79
C GLY A 387 28.99 16.87 10.73
N ASP A 388 29.10 15.62 10.29
CA ASP A 388 28.04 14.62 10.39
C ASP A 388 27.61 14.36 11.86
N PRO A 389 26.34 13.98 12.16
CA PRO A 389 25.23 13.85 11.22
C PRO A 389 24.64 15.21 10.85
N LEU A 390 24.34 15.38 9.58
CA LEU A 390 23.77 16.57 8.98
C LEU A 390 22.31 16.77 9.36
N ARG A 391 21.85 18.00 9.16
CA ARG A 391 20.50 18.47 9.43
C ARG A 391 19.97 19.22 8.21
N VAL A 392 18.67 19.13 7.99
CA VAL A 392 17.91 19.93 7.04
C VAL A 392 17.25 21.05 7.80
N GLN A 393 17.39 22.28 7.32
CA GLN A 393 16.63 23.43 7.76
C GLN A 393 15.63 23.78 6.67
N VAL A 394 14.35 23.79 7.01
CA VAL A 394 13.25 24.18 6.11
C VAL A 394 12.73 25.53 6.59
N MET A 395 12.52 26.46 5.67
CA MET A 395 11.94 27.76 5.94
C MET A 395 11.10 28.26 4.76
N LEU A 396 10.24 29.23 5.05
CA LEU A 396 9.52 30.00 4.04
C LEU A 396 10.22 31.33 3.83
N LEU A 397 10.54 31.67 2.59
CA LEU A 397 11.06 32.98 2.23
C LEU A 397 9.94 33.81 1.58
N ASP A 398 9.72 35.03 2.09
CA ASP A 398 8.83 36.00 1.43
C ASP A 398 9.50 36.64 0.20
N GLU A 399 8.79 37.51 -0.52
CA GLU A 399 9.35 38.20 -1.70
C GLU A 399 10.57 39.09 -1.38
N ALA A 400 10.72 39.52 -0.11
CA ALA A 400 11.86 40.29 0.36
C ALA A 400 13.02 39.40 0.85
N GLY A 401 12.89 38.06 0.76
CA GLY A 401 13.87 37.09 1.24
C GLY A 401 13.90 36.91 2.75
N ARG A 402 12.90 37.42 3.49
CA ARG A 402 12.81 37.23 4.94
C ARG A 402 12.30 35.84 5.26
N ALA A 403 12.96 35.19 6.22
CA ALA A 403 12.61 33.85 6.64
C ALA A 403 11.43 33.84 7.64
N HIS A 404 10.48 32.96 7.37
CA HIS A 404 9.34 32.60 8.20
C HIS A 404 9.33 31.08 8.40
N SER A 405 8.60 30.60 9.41
CA SER A 405 8.35 29.16 9.63
C SER A 405 9.60 28.27 9.56
N PHE A 406 10.61 28.61 10.35
CA PHE A 406 11.90 27.90 10.37
C PHE A 406 11.83 26.63 11.23
N ALA A 407 12.34 25.51 10.69
CA ALA A 407 12.47 24.27 11.43
C ALA A 407 13.73 23.50 11.02
N THR A 408 14.40 22.88 12.00
CA THR A 408 15.60 22.05 11.79
C THR A 408 15.32 20.61 12.18
N MET A 409 15.64 19.66 11.30
CA MET A 409 15.43 18.23 11.53
C MET A 409 16.47 17.37 10.79
N PRO A 410 16.76 16.13 11.22
CA PRO A 410 17.52 15.21 10.37
C PRO A 410 16.73 14.86 9.09
N PRO A 411 17.41 14.53 7.95
CA PRO A 411 16.71 14.01 6.78
C PRO A 411 15.88 12.76 7.13
N VAL A 412 16.47 11.80 7.85
CA VAL A 412 15.78 10.59 8.32
C VAL A 412 16.05 10.41 9.82
N PRO A 413 15.05 10.56 10.71
CA PRO A 413 15.28 10.55 12.16
C PRO A 413 15.91 9.28 12.73
N TRP A 414 15.62 8.11 12.15
CA TRP A 414 16.15 6.82 12.61
C TRP A 414 17.40 6.36 11.84
N TYR A 415 17.79 7.08 10.79
CA TYR A 415 18.93 6.73 9.94
C TYR A 415 19.82 7.96 9.66
N PRO A 416 20.67 8.34 10.63
CA PRO A 416 21.51 9.53 10.54
C PRO A 416 22.56 9.42 9.41
N THR A 417 22.96 10.58 8.88
CA THR A 417 23.74 10.71 7.63
C THR A 417 25.22 10.30 7.75
N ASP A 418 25.70 10.09 8.98
CA ASP A 418 27.00 9.52 9.30
C ASP A 418 27.05 8.02 8.98
N ARG A 419 25.89 7.36 8.92
CA ARG A 419 25.75 5.95 8.53
C ARG A 419 25.60 5.74 7.03
N TRP A 420 25.45 6.82 6.24
CA TRP A 420 25.23 6.71 4.80
C TRP A 420 26.57 6.48 4.10
N ASP A 421 26.61 5.48 3.21
CA ASP A 421 27.78 5.21 2.37
C ASP A 421 27.87 6.23 1.24
N VAL A 422 29.07 6.53 0.76
CA VAL A 422 29.22 7.41 -0.41
C VAL A 422 28.61 6.71 -1.63
N GLY A 423 27.78 7.45 -2.37
CA GLY A 423 26.94 6.94 -3.45
C GLY A 423 25.59 6.38 -2.97
N GLU A 424 25.36 6.24 -1.67
CA GLU A 424 24.08 5.75 -1.13
C GLU A 424 22.96 6.73 -1.46
N VAL A 425 21.89 6.20 -2.04
CA VAL A 425 20.65 6.94 -2.31
C VAL A 425 19.68 6.70 -1.16
N VAL A 426 19.17 7.77 -0.55
CA VAL A 426 18.26 7.68 0.59
C VAL A 426 17.04 8.56 0.39
N ARG A 427 15.86 7.96 0.50
CA ARG A 427 14.57 8.60 0.47
C ARG A 427 14.21 9.09 1.86
N SER A 428 13.63 10.27 1.92
CA SER A 428 13.25 10.96 3.14
C SER A 428 11.87 11.58 2.94
N ARG A 429 10.98 11.39 3.91
CA ARG A 429 9.71 12.11 3.97
C ARG A 429 9.67 12.95 5.23
N ILE A 430 9.79 14.26 5.08
CA ILE A 430 9.80 15.20 6.20
C ILE A 430 8.39 15.71 6.42
N LEU A 431 7.87 15.57 7.63
CA LEU A 431 6.61 16.17 8.05
C LEU A 431 6.90 17.52 8.71
N TRP A 432 6.96 18.58 7.90
CA TRP A 432 7.29 19.92 8.37
C TRP A 432 6.03 20.68 8.76
N ARG A 433 5.94 21.17 10.00
CA ARG A 433 4.82 21.98 10.45
C ARG A 433 5.07 23.45 10.15
N VAL A 434 4.13 24.09 9.45
CA VAL A 434 4.15 25.53 9.22
C VAL A 434 3.92 26.25 10.55
N ALA A 435 4.76 27.23 10.89
CA ALA A 435 4.64 27.96 12.14
C ALA A 435 3.27 28.66 12.23
N PRO A 436 2.61 28.64 13.40
CA PRO A 436 1.24 29.14 13.56
C PRO A 436 1.11 30.65 13.35
N ASP A 437 2.20 31.39 13.48
CA ASP A 437 2.28 32.85 13.29
C ASP A 437 2.68 33.25 11.86
N THR A 438 2.80 32.29 10.94
CA THR A 438 3.14 32.56 9.55
C THR A 438 2.04 33.41 8.89
N PRO A 439 2.36 34.62 8.40
CA PRO A 439 1.36 35.46 7.74
C PRO A 439 0.81 34.81 6.47
N ASN A 440 -0.40 35.23 6.07
CA ASN A 440 -0.95 34.85 4.78
C ASN A 440 -0.11 35.47 3.65
N GLY A 441 0.16 34.69 2.61
CA GLY A 441 0.97 35.15 1.48
C GLY A 441 1.52 34.00 0.65
N THR A 442 2.22 34.35 -0.44
CA THR A 442 2.95 33.38 -1.26
C THR A 442 4.41 33.35 -0.81
N TYR A 443 4.93 32.15 -0.57
CA TYR A 443 6.30 31.95 -0.10
C TYR A 443 7.06 30.98 -1.00
N THR A 444 8.38 31.10 -1.01
CA THR A 444 9.28 30.07 -1.52
C THR A 444 9.64 29.12 -0.38
N VAL A 445 9.46 27.81 -0.58
CA VAL A 445 9.95 26.78 0.35
C VAL A 445 11.44 26.61 0.11
N HIS A 446 12.24 27.06 1.06
CA HIS A 446 13.69 27.05 0.99
C HIS A 446 14.28 26.00 1.92
N LEU A 447 15.26 25.27 1.43
CA LEU A 447 15.95 24.20 2.15
C LEU A 447 17.44 24.55 2.30
N ARG A 448 17.96 24.44 3.51
CA ARG A 448 19.40 24.45 3.79
C ARG A 448 19.87 23.11 4.35
N LEU A 449 21.05 22.68 3.93
CA LEU A 449 21.78 21.60 4.54
C LEU A 449 22.79 22.19 5.53
N ALA A 450 22.74 21.74 6.77
CA ALA A 450 23.63 22.19 7.84
C ALA A 450 24.35 21.02 8.50
N ASP A 451 25.53 21.29 9.04
CA ASP A 451 26.26 20.36 9.88
C ASP A 451 25.69 20.31 11.32
N ARG A 452 26.25 19.44 12.18
CA ARG A 452 25.82 19.33 13.59
C ARG A 452 26.03 20.60 14.42
N ASN A 453 26.90 21.51 13.98
CA ASN A 453 27.19 22.79 14.64
C ASN A 453 26.33 23.93 14.09
N GLY A 454 25.51 23.68 13.07
CA GLY A 454 24.68 24.68 12.40
C GLY A 454 25.37 25.43 11.25
N GLN A 455 26.58 25.02 10.85
CA GLN A 455 27.23 25.57 9.67
C GLN A 455 26.47 25.14 8.41
N ILE A 456 26.08 26.10 7.58
CA ILE A 456 25.41 25.82 6.31
C ILE A 456 26.43 25.28 5.29
N LEU A 457 26.11 24.13 4.69
CA LEU A 457 26.94 23.42 3.71
C LEU A 457 26.36 23.51 2.28
N GLY A 458 25.11 23.95 2.14
CA GLY A 458 24.45 24.18 0.86
C GLY A 458 22.99 24.58 1.05
N GLU A 459 22.38 25.19 0.03
CA GLU A 459 20.98 25.60 0.06
C GLU A 459 20.31 25.54 -1.32
N THR A 460 18.99 25.42 -1.35
CA THR A 460 18.20 25.34 -2.59
C THR A 460 16.72 25.66 -2.36
N ASP A 461 16.01 26.04 -3.42
CA ASP A 461 14.57 26.28 -3.40
C ASP A 461 13.81 25.04 -3.89
N LEU A 462 12.82 24.59 -3.11
CA LEU A 462 12.03 23.39 -3.42
C LEU A 462 10.76 23.68 -4.22
N GLY A 463 10.25 24.92 -4.16
CA GLY A 463 9.02 25.32 -4.83
C GLY A 463 8.31 26.48 -4.15
N ARG A 464 7.07 26.76 -4.57
CA ARG A 464 6.22 27.79 -3.97
C ARG A 464 5.12 27.16 -3.13
N LEU A 465 4.74 27.84 -2.04
CA LEU A 465 3.65 27.45 -1.16
C LEU A 465 2.81 28.69 -0.83
N GLU A 466 1.49 28.58 -1.01
CA GLU A 466 0.56 29.61 -0.59
C GLU A 466 0.08 29.38 0.85
N ILE A 467 0.31 30.35 1.73
CA ILE A 467 -0.17 30.32 3.11
C ILE A 467 -1.51 31.05 3.20
N GLN A 468 -2.54 30.30 3.57
CA GLN A 468 -3.90 30.80 3.77
C GLN A 468 -4.42 30.34 5.14
N GLY A 469 -4.28 31.21 6.14
CA GLY A 469 -4.82 31.05 7.48
C GLY A 469 -6.08 31.86 7.72
N ARG A 470 -6.77 31.50 8.80
CA ARG A 470 -7.89 32.27 9.36
C ARG A 470 -7.37 33.55 10.05
N PRO A 471 -8.19 34.60 10.20
CA PRO A 471 -7.83 35.74 11.03
C PRO A 471 -7.75 35.34 12.50
N HIS A 472 -6.64 35.67 13.17
CA HIS A 472 -6.47 35.47 14.61
C HIS A 472 -7.21 36.57 15.40
N ARG A 473 -8.00 36.16 16.40
CA ARG A 473 -8.73 37.08 17.30
C ARG A 473 -8.19 36.94 18.71
N PHE A 474 -7.97 38.03 19.42
CA PHE A 474 -7.42 37.99 20.79
C PHE A 474 -8.37 38.58 21.83
N GLU A 475 -9.40 39.31 21.38
CA GLU A 475 -10.43 39.84 22.25
C GLU A 475 -11.47 38.75 22.53
N VAL A 476 -11.67 38.45 23.82
CA VAL A 476 -12.75 37.56 24.23
C VAL A 476 -14.08 38.29 24.00
N PRO A 477 -14.99 37.76 23.18
CA PRO A 477 -16.29 38.39 22.96
C PRO A 477 -17.09 38.41 24.26
N ARG A 478 -18.14 39.24 24.32
CA ARG A 478 -19.09 39.18 25.44
C ARG A 478 -19.78 37.81 25.44
N LEU A 479 -19.55 37.03 26.49
CA LEU A 479 -20.07 35.68 26.65
C LEU A 479 -21.45 35.72 27.29
N ARG A 480 -22.41 34.94 26.81
CA ARG A 480 -23.71 34.82 27.50
C ARG A 480 -23.58 33.97 28.74
N HIS A 481 -22.80 32.89 28.68
CA HIS A 481 -22.51 32.02 29.82
C HIS A 481 -20.99 31.94 30.04
N PRO A 482 -20.39 32.97 30.68
CA PRO A 482 -18.99 32.92 31.08
C PRO A 482 -18.79 31.84 32.15
N LEU A 483 -17.65 31.15 32.10
CA LEU A 483 -17.21 30.24 33.16
C LEU A 483 -16.23 31.00 34.07
N ASP A 484 -16.56 31.11 35.36
CA ASP A 484 -15.75 31.83 36.34
C ASP A 484 -15.65 31.02 37.67
N PRO A 485 -14.46 30.52 38.04
CA PRO A 485 -13.21 30.57 37.27
C PRO A 485 -13.28 29.68 36.01
N PRO A 486 -12.62 30.07 34.91
CA PRO A 486 -12.67 29.31 33.67
C PRO A 486 -11.80 28.05 33.76
N PRO A 487 -12.32 26.86 33.39
CA PRO A 487 -11.56 25.63 33.44
C PRO A 487 -10.43 25.61 32.41
N ARG A 488 -9.31 25.01 32.80
CA ARG A 488 -8.07 24.97 32.01
C ARG A 488 -7.75 23.53 31.61
N PHE A 489 -7.63 23.30 30.31
CA PHE A 489 -7.25 22.04 29.69
C PHE A 489 -5.73 22.03 29.54
N ASP A 490 -5.07 21.52 30.58
CA ASP A 490 -3.60 21.45 30.67
C ASP A 490 -2.92 22.78 30.27
N ASP A 491 -1.82 22.73 29.52
CA ASP A 491 -1.18 23.89 28.90
C ASP A 491 -1.68 24.21 27.49
N LEU A 492 -2.85 23.68 27.10
CA LEU A 492 -3.38 23.81 25.74
C LEU A 492 -4.33 25.00 25.62
N ALA A 493 -5.40 25.01 26.41
CA ALA A 493 -6.49 25.95 26.25
C ALA A 493 -7.27 26.22 27.55
N ILE A 494 -7.89 27.38 27.63
CA ILE A 494 -8.80 27.81 28.68
C ILE A 494 -10.19 27.92 28.08
N LEU A 495 -11.19 27.26 28.65
CA LEU A 495 -12.57 27.40 28.21
C LEU A 495 -13.19 28.61 28.90
N ARG A 496 -13.36 29.72 28.17
CA ARG A 496 -13.84 31.00 28.74
C ARG A 496 -15.33 31.02 28.97
N GLY A 497 -16.09 30.27 28.17
CA GLY A 497 -17.53 30.17 28.30
C GLY A 497 -18.16 29.48 27.11
N TYR A 498 -19.48 29.45 27.11
CA TYR A 498 -20.26 28.84 26.04
C TYR A 498 -21.53 29.63 25.77
N ASP A 499 -22.08 29.45 24.56
CA ASP A 499 -23.43 29.85 24.20
C ASP A 499 -24.18 28.60 23.75
N MET A 500 -25.45 28.46 24.17
CA MET A 500 -26.29 27.34 23.79
C MET A 500 -27.60 27.86 23.19
N THR A 501 -28.01 27.31 22.05
CA THR A 501 -29.34 27.52 21.48
C THR A 501 -30.03 26.17 21.24
N GLY A 502 -31.36 26.16 21.37
CA GLY A 502 -32.17 24.94 21.42
C GLY A 502 -32.57 24.57 22.85
N GLU A 503 -33.58 23.72 22.96
CA GLU A 503 -34.11 23.23 24.24
C GLU A 503 -33.81 21.74 24.39
N MET A 504 -33.54 21.30 25.63
CA MET A 504 -33.30 19.89 25.96
C MET A 504 -34.61 19.08 25.91
N ARG A 505 -35.12 18.84 24.71
CA ARG A 505 -36.36 18.10 24.43
C ARG A 505 -36.13 17.04 23.35
N PRO A 506 -36.98 15.99 23.27
CA PRO A 506 -36.78 14.91 22.31
C PRO A 506 -36.76 15.41 20.87
N ALA A 507 -35.90 14.81 20.04
CA ALA A 507 -35.67 15.18 18.64
C ALA A 507 -35.22 16.64 18.39
N ALA A 508 -34.80 17.38 19.41
CA ALA A 508 -34.31 18.75 19.22
C ALA A 508 -32.85 18.79 18.72
N HIS A 509 -32.53 19.86 18.01
CA HIS A 509 -31.16 20.23 17.69
C HIS A 509 -30.64 21.24 18.72
N LEU A 510 -29.51 20.90 19.35
CA LEU A 510 -28.79 21.76 20.26
C LEU A 510 -27.54 22.29 19.56
N ALA A 511 -27.44 23.61 19.42
CA ALA A 511 -26.21 24.24 18.95
C ALA A 511 -25.46 24.84 20.13
N ILE A 512 -24.25 24.33 20.38
CA ILE A 512 -23.36 24.75 21.47
C ILE A 512 -22.13 25.39 20.83
N THR A 513 -21.88 26.66 21.14
CA THR A 513 -20.65 27.36 20.75
C THR A 513 -19.76 27.51 21.96
N LEU A 514 -18.59 26.87 21.93
CA LEU A 514 -17.56 26.97 22.95
C LEU A 514 -16.62 28.12 22.61
N THR A 515 -16.31 28.98 23.58
CA THR A 515 -15.29 30.02 23.41
C THR A 515 -14.03 29.63 24.17
N TRP A 516 -13.01 29.27 23.41
CA TRP A 516 -11.70 28.89 23.89
C TRP A 516 -10.74 30.07 23.86
N GLN A 517 -9.81 30.13 24.81
CA GLN A 517 -8.61 30.94 24.71
C GLN A 517 -7.38 30.04 24.76
N ALA A 518 -6.53 30.15 23.76
CA ALA A 518 -5.29 29.40 23.63
C ALA A 518 -4.29 29.80 24.72
N VAL A 519 -3.63 28.80 25.30
CA VAL A 519 -2.48 29.02 26.19
C VAL A 519 -1.19 29.00 25.36
N ALA A 520 -1.00 27.93 24.58
CA ALA A 520 0.12 27.77 23.66
C ALA A 520 -0.30 26.91 22.44
N PRO A 521 0.44 26.97 21.32
CA PRO A 521 0.23 26.04 20.21
C PRO A 521 0.39 24.59 20.68
N ALA A 522 -0.59 23.75 20.36
CA ALA A 522 -0.53 22.33 20.72
C ALA A 522 0.54 21.58 19.91
N PRO A 523 1.19 20.54 20.46
CA PRO A 523 2.19 19.75 19.73
C PRO A 523 1.57 18.83 18.65
N VAL A 524 0.32 18.42 18.87
CA VAL A 524 -0.46 17.51 18.02
C VAL A 524 -1.89 18.03 17.88
N ASP A 525 -2.64 17.44 16.95
CA ASP A 525 -4.06 17.75 16.81
C ASP A 525 -4.84 17.09 17.95
N TYR A 526 -5.71 17.87 18.59
CA TYR A 526 -6.65 17.38 19.60
C TYR A 526 -8.08 17.47 19.06
N LYS A 527 -8.91 16.51 19.44
CA LYS A 527 -10.36 16.57 19.24
C LYS A 527 -11.03 17.13 20.48
N VAL A 528 -12.01 17.99 20.28
CA VAL A 528 -12.94 18.43 21.31
C VAL A 528 -14.24 17.65 21.10
N SER A 529 -14.78 17.08 22.17
CA SER A 529 -16.04 16.36 22.17
C SER A 529 -17.04 17.04 23.10
N VAL A 530 -18.25 17.25 22.59
CA VAL A 530 -19.41 17.68 23.36
C VAL A 530 -20.36 16.49 23.46
N GLN A 531 -20.78 16.16 24.67
CA GLN A 531 -21.69 15.04 24.93
C GLN A 531 -22.88 15.48 25.77
N VAL A 532 -24.05 14.92 25.48
CA VAL A 532 -25.21 14.95 26.37
C VAL A 532 -25.33 13.60 27.05
N LEU A 533 -25.30 13.60 28.38
CA LEU A 533 -25.38 12.42 29.22
C LEU A 533 -26.71 12.36 29.97
N ASP A 534 -27.21 11.16 30.23
CA ASP A 534 -28.26 10.94 31.22
C ASP A 534 -27.71 10.88 32.67
N ALA A 535 -28.60 10.57 33.62
CA ALA A 535 -28.27 10.45 35.04
C ALA A 535 -27.29 9.31 35.33
N ASP A 536 -27.25 8.27 34.49
CA ASP A 536 -26.41 7.09 34.64
C ASP A 536 -25.08 7.21 33.88
N ASN A 537 -24.81 8.38 33.27
CA ASN A 537 -23.65 8.68 32.39
C ASN A 537 -23.71 8.00 31.01
N HIS A 538 -24.86 7.55 30.53
CA HIS A 538 -24.97 7.09 29.15
C HIS A 538 -25.00 8.29 28.20
N VAL A 539 -24.25 8.18 27.09
CA VAL A 539 -24.22 9.19 26.03
C VAL A 539 -25.51 9.13 25.23
N LEU A 540 -26.32 10.20 25.32
CA LEU A 540 -27.57 10.37 24.57
C LEU A 540 -27.33 11.00 23.19
N ALA A 541 -26.36 11.91 23.10
CA ALA A 541 -25.92 12.55 21.87
C ALA A 541 -24.46 12.98 22.03
N GLN A 542 -23.70 12.97 20.93
CA GLN A 542 -22.30 13.39 20.90
C GLN A 542 -21.96 14.00 19.55
N GLU A 543 -21.09 15.01 19.58
CA GLU A 543 -20.31 15.42 18.41
C GLU A 543 -18.86 15.68 18.84
N ASP A 544 -17.91 15.27 18.02
CA ASP A 544 -16.49 15.56 18.21
C ASP A 544 -15.79 15.87 16.89
N HIS A 545 -14.90 16.86 16.92
CA HIS A 545 -14.04 17.21 15.79
C HIS A 545 -12.76 17.91 16.24
N ILE A 546 -11.80 18.00 15.32
CA ILE A 546 -10.70 18.96 15.44
C ILE A 546 -11.31 20.36 15.35
N PRO A 547 -10.92 21.35 16.19
CA PRO A 547 -11.66 22.61 16.30
C PRO A 547 -11.93 23.32 14.97
N LEU A 548 -13.13 23.91 14.86
CA LEU A 548 -13.71 24.42 13.60
C LEU A 548 -13.73 23.38 12.48
N ARG A 549 -14.04 22.12 12.80
CA ARG A 549 -14.05 21.00 11.85
C ARG A 549 -12.74 20.89 11.03
N GLY A 550 -11.61 21.17 11.67
CA GLY A 550 -10.27 21.16 11.07
C GLY A 550 -9.80 22.49 10.49
N ALA A 551 -10.60 23.55 10.50
CA ALA A 551 -10.17 24.88 10.02
C ALA A 551 -9.32 25.66 11.06
N ALA A 552 -9.31 25.23 12.32
CA ALA A 552 -8.47 25.79 13.38
C ALA A 552 -7.88 24.68 14.25
N PRO A 553 -7.04 23.78 13.70
CA PRO A 553 -6.38 22.76 14.50
C PRO A 553 -5.58 23.41 15.63
N MET A 554 -5.56 22.83 16.83
CA MET A 554 -4.91 23.46 18.00
C MET A 554 -3.42 23.82 17.82
N PRO A 555 -2.63 23.10 17.01
CA PRO A 555 -1.28 23.54 16.65
C PRO A 555 -1.20 24.90 15.93
N SER A 556 -2.31 25.40 15.36
CA SER A 556 -2.38 26.72 14.71
C SER A 556 -2.76 27.86 15.66
N TRP A 557 -3.05 27.57 16.93
CA TRP A 557 -3.53 28.56 17.88
C TRP A 557 -2.36 29.38 18.44
N LEU A 558 -2.46 30.70 18.34
CA LEU A 558 -1.47 31.60 18.92
C LEU A 558 -1.73 31.82 20.42
N PRO A 559 -0.70 32.02 21.26
CA PRO A 559 -0.91 32.33 22.68
C PRO A 559 -1.89 33.51 22.87
N GLY A 560 -2.93 33.28 23.69
CA GLY A 560 -3.98 34.26 23.97
C GLY A 560 -5.07 34.36 22.89
N GLU A 561 -4.93 33.65 21.76
CA GLU A 561 -5.95 33.63 20.71
C GLU A 561 -7.28 33.07 21.22
N VAL A 562 -8.38 33.64 20.74
CA VAL A 562 -9.75 33.26 21.04
C VAL A 562 -10.36 32.55 19.84
N VAL A 563 -10.80 31.30 20.06
CA VAL A 563 -11.45 30.46 19.05
C VAL A 563 -12.86 30.13 19.50
N GLN A 564 -13.86 30.45 18.67
CA GLN A 564 -15.25 30.08 18.88
C GLN A 564 -15.58 28.85 18.04
N ASP A 565 -15.87 27.72 18.69
CA ASP A 565 -16.08 26.43 18.04
C ASP A 565 -17.50 25.93 18.26
N ARG A 566 -18.21 25.57 17.18
CA ARG A 566 -19.64 25.23 17.20
C ARG A 566 -19.86 23.74 17.02
N PHE A 567 -20.69 23.18 17.88
CA PHE A 567 -21.17 21.80 17.89
C PHE A 567 -22.70 21.81 17.73
N ASP A 568 -23.21 20.96 16.86
CA ASP A 568 -24.62 20.78 16.50
C ASP A 568 -25.04 19.34 16.84
N LEU A 569 -25.59 19.14 18.04
CA LEU A 569 -26.05 17.84 18.52
C LEU A 569 -27.53 17.61 18.18
N THR A 570 -27.85 16.40 17.75
CA THR A 570 -29.25 15.97 17.56
C THR A 570 -29.63 15.01 18.68
N LEU A 571 -30.63 15.39 19.47
CA LEU A 571 -31.14 14.56 20.57
C LEU A 571 -32.02 13.42 20.06
N PRO A 572 -32.04 12.25 20.73
CA PRO A 572 -32.88 11.14 20.32
C PRO A 572 -34.37 11.46 20.46
N GLU A 573 -35.22 10.74 19.70
CA GLU A 573 -36.68 10.87 19.74
C GLU A 573 -37.30 10.55 21.11
N LYS A 574 -36.58 9.82 21.95
CA LYS A 574 -36.95 9.53 23.32
C LYS A 574 -35.79 9.90 24.24
N LEU A 575 -36.05 10.79 25.18
CA LEU A 575 -35.11 11.12 26.26
C LEU A 575 -35.51 10.35 27.52
N PRO A 576 -34.58 9.62 28.17
CA PRO A 576 -34.84 9.01 29.47
C PRO A 576 -35.31 10.05 30.51
N PRO A 577 -36.15 9.69 31.50
CA PRO A 577 -36.47 10.59 32.60
C PRO A 577 -35.23 10.90 33.45
N GLY A 578 -35.25 12.01 34.19
CA GLY A 578 -34.13 12.44 35.05
C GLY A 578 -33.27 13.56 34.44
N PRO A 579 -32.27 14.06 35.19
CA PRO A 579 -31.43 15.17 34.75
C PRO A 579 -30.53 14.77 33.57
N LYS A 580 -30.25 15.73 32.69
CA LYS A 580 -29.30 15.60 31.58
C LYS A 580 -28.14 16.53 31.82
N ARG A 581 -26.94 16.07 31.52
CA ARG A 581 -25.71 16.86 31.64
C ARG A 581 -25.08 17.08 30.29
N VAL A 582 -24.68 18.31 30.01
CA VAL A 582 -23.85 18.63 28.85
C VAL A 582 -22.40 18.70 29.33
N ILE A 583 -21.54 17.86 28.76
CA ILE A 583 -20.12 17.85 29.09
C ILE A 583 -19.24 18.16 27.88
N VAL A 584 -18.07 18.72 28.15
CA VAL A 584 -17.00 18.97 27.18
C VAL A 584 -15.75 18.25 27.63
N LEU A 585 -15.13 17.50 26.71
CA LEU A 585 -13.83 16.89 26.93
C LEU A 585 -12.92 17.12 25.72
N MET A 586 -11.62 16.95 25.92
CA MET A 586 -10.62 17.04 24.89
C MET A 586 -9.75 15.79 24.93
N TYR A 587 -9.35 15.26 23.78
CA TYR A 587 -8.51 14.07 23.72
C TYR A 587 -7.61 14.04 22.48
N GLU A 588 -6.50 13.33 22.60
CA GLU A 588 -5.60 13.04 21.50
C GLU A 588 -6.19 11.89 20.66
N PRO A 589 -6.40 12.07 19.34
CA PRO A 589 -7.16 11.11 18.53
C PRO A 589 -6.43 9.78 18.35
N ASP A 590 -5.10 9.77 18.30
CA ASP A 590 -4.31 8.57 18.03
C ASP A 590 -4.19 7.65 19.26
N THR A 591 -4.14 8.23 20.46
CA THR A 591 -3.99 7.50 21.73
C THR A 591 -5.30 7.37 22.50
N LEU A 592 -6.34 8.12 22.09
CA LEU A 592 -7.59 8.33 22.81
C LEU A 592 -7.41 8.88 24.23
N ARG A 593 -6.23 9.40 24.56
CA ARG A 593 -5.93 9.94 25.88
C ARG A 593 -6.67 11.25 26.10
N ARG A 594 -7.51 11.29 27.14
CA ARG A 594 -8.21 12.52 27.57
C ARG A 594 -7.24 13.51 28.21
N VAL A 595 -7.46 14.78 27.96
CA VAL A 595 -6.67 15.90 28.51
C VAL A 595 -7.17 16.21 29.92
N PRO A 596 -6.29 16.27 30.94
CA PRO A 596 -6.66 16.73 32.27
C PRO A 596 -7.18 18.16 32.27
N VAL A 597 -8.24 18.39 33.04
CA VAL A 597 -8.89 19.69 33.18
C VAL A 597 -8.84 20.15 34.62
N LEU A 598 -8.19 21.30 34.85
CA LEU A 598 -8.24 22.01 36.12
C LEU A 598 -9.51 22.86 36.16
N LEU A 599 -10.44 22.50 37.02
CA LEU A 599 -11.69 23.23 37.27
C LEU A 599 -11.45 24.43 38.18
N GLY A 600 -12.41 25.36 38.21
CA GLY A 600 -12.30 26.60 39.00
C GLY A 600 -12.27 26.39 40.52
N ASP A 601 -12.76 25.26 41.02
CA ASP A 601 -12.67 24.85 42.42
C ASP A 601 -11.32 24.19 42.78
N GLY A 602 -10.41 24.07 41.81
CA GLY A 602 -9.12 23.41 41.94
C GLY A 602 -9.14 21.90 41.74
N ALA A 603 -10.31 21.30 41.47
CA ALA A 603 -10.39 19.88 41.15
C ALA A 603 -9.80 19.59 39.76
N VAL A 604 -9.16 18.41 39.62
CA VAL A 604 -8.68 17.92 38.33
C VAL A 604 -9.62 16.81 37.86
N GLN A 605 -10.22 17.00 36.68
CA GLN A 605 -11.09 16.04 36.01
C GLN A 605 -10.61 15.79 34.58
N ASP A 606 -11.34 14.99 33.80
CA ASP A 606 -11.08 14.75 32.38
C ASP A 606 -12.13 15.41 31.45
N HIS A 607 -13.06 16.17 32.04
CA HIS A 607 -14.14 16.89 31.35
C HIS A 607 -14.64 18.08 32.17
N VAL A 608 -15.45 18.94 31.54
CA VAL A 608 -16.17 20.06 32.15
C VAL A 608 -17.66 19.85 31.99
N VAL A 609 -18.44 20.02 33.05
CA VAL A 609 -19.91 20.06 32.97
C VAL A 609 -20.35 21.50 32.68
N LEU A 610 -21.00 21.74 31.53
CA LEU A 610 -21.50 23.07 31.15
C LEU A 610 -22.86 23.37 31.77
N LEU A 611 -23.74 22.37 31.78
CA LEU A 611 -25.13 22.49 32.20
C LEU A 611 -25.63 21.16 32.78
N THR A 612 -26.45 21.23 33.81
CA THR A 612 -27.29 20.13 34.29
C THR A 612 -28.75 20.58 34.25
N THR A 613 -29.62 19.84 33.57
CA THR A 613 -31.06 20.14 33.61
C THR A 613 -31.64 19.80 34.97
N PRO A 614 -32.71 20.49 35.41
CA PRO A 614 -33.43 20.14 36.62
C PRO A 614 -34.01 18.73 36.61
#